data_AF-A0A1J3DWE9-F1
#
_entry.id   AF-A0A1J3DWE9-F1
#
_cell.length_a   1.000
_cell.length_b   1.000
_cell.length_c   1.000
_cell.angle_alpha   90.00
_cell.angle_beta   90.00
_cell.angle_gamma   90.00
#
_symmetry.space_group_name_H-M   'P 1'
#
loop_
_entity.id
_entity.type
_entity.pdbx_description
1 polymer ?
#
loop_
_entity_poly.entity_id
_entity_poly.type
_entity_poly.pdbx_seq_one_letter_code
_entity_poly.pdbx_strand_id
1 'polypeptide(L)'
;MADEYKDALLEKHKYHEGCPGCKVEQMKQLRRGYPYLELSFVWIIVLSTSLPISSLYPFLYYMIEDFGVAKTEKDIGFYAGFVGCSFMFGRALTSVFWGIVADRYGRKPIILLGTISIAIFNALFGLSVNFWMAIGTRFLLGSFNCLLGTMKAYASEIFRDEYQATAMSAVSTAWGIGLIIGPALGGFLAQPADKYPNVFSKDSIFGRFRYALPCFTISAFALLVTVLCCFIPETLHNHKLDSSSHDDLYEVLEAASGKNERNASQGSLLKNWPLMSSIIVYCVLCLHDTAYSEIFALWANSPRKFGGLSYSTNDVGTVLAISGLGLFSFQVFVYPFAEKLLGPVLVTRFAGALMIPIQMSYPFIANLSGLGQSLMLNCASIIVNVLSVSAITGLLILQNKAVEQSQRGAANGIAMTAMSLFKTVGPAGAGILFSWSERRLNAAFLPGSHMVFFVLNVIVVVGVTLTFKPFLTTARR
;
A
#
# COMPACT_ATOMS: atom_id res chain seq x y z
N MET A 1 -37.89 10.46 -27.10
CA MET A 1 -37.70 10.67 -25.65
C MET A 1 -36.35 10.19 -25.12
N ALA A 2 -35.97 8.91 -25.24
CA ALA A 2 -34.66 8.45 -24.73
C ALA A 2 -33.46 9.00 -25.54
N ASP A 3 -33.57 9.04 -26.87
CA ASP A 3 -32.52 9.56 -27.75
C ASP A 3 -32.49 11.10 -27.77
N GLU A 4 -33.63 11.79 -27.79
CA GLU A 4 -33.69 13.26 -27.59
C GLU A 4 -33.04 13.72 -26.27
N TYR A 5 -33.14 12.93 -25.20
CA TYR A 5 -32.48 13.24 -23.93
C TYR A 5 -30.98 12.96 -23.96
N LYS A 6 -30.51 12.00 -24.77
CA LYS A 6 -29.08 11.77 -25.00
C LYS A 6 -28.49 12.91 -25.81
N ASP A 7 -29.18 13.34 -26.85
CA ASP A 7 -28.74 14.43 -27.72
C ASP A 7 -28.64 15.74 -26.91
N ALA A 8 -29.61 16.04 -26.06
CA ALA A 8 -29.57 17.21 -25.17
C ALA A 8 -28.43 17.17 -24.11
N LEU A 9 -28.02 15.98 -23.66
CA LEU A 9 -26.87 15.83 -22.74
C LEU A 9 -25.54 16.02 -23.48
N LEU A 10 -25.45 15.49 -24.70
CA LEU A 10 -24.25 15.56 -25.54
C LEU A 10 -24.04 16.95 -26.15
N GLU A 11 -25.10 17.72 -26.41
CA GLU A 11 -25.03 19.09 -26.92
C GLU A 11 -24.39 20.09 -25.95
N LYS A 12 -24.38 19.80 -24.64
CA LYS A 12 -23.75 20.69 -23.64
C LYS A 12 -22.23 20.76 -23.72
N HIS A 13 -21.57 19.77 -24.33
CA HIS A 13 -20.11 19.67 -24.35
C HIS A 13 -19.60 19.41 -25.77
N LYS A 14 -18.59 20.18 -26.22
CA LYS A 14 -17.91 19.90 -27.49
C LYS A 14 -17.05 18.64 -27.33
N TYR A 15 -17.53 17.52 -27.86
CA TYR A 15 -16.75 16.28 -27.91
C TYR A 15 -15.97 16.17 -29.21
N HIS A 16 -14.68 15.88 -29.11
CA HIS A 16 -13.83 15.67 -30.27
C HIS A 16 -13.82 14.19 -30.70
N GLU A 17 -14.22 13.93 -31.94
CA GLU A 17 -14.10 12.60 -32.55
C GLU A 17 -12.63 12.16 -32.59
N GLY A 18 -12.35 10.94 -32.11
CA GLY A 18 -10.99 10.40 -32.02
C GLY A 18 -10.24 10.69 -30.71
N CYS A 19 -10.81 11.48 -29.78
CA CYS A 19 -10.22 11.70 -28.47
C CYS A 19 -10.67 10.61 -27.46
N PRO A 20 -9.76 9.82 -26.86
CA PRO A 20 -10.13 8.76 -25.92
C PRO A 20 -10.78 9.32 -24.64
N GLY A 21 -10.27 10.43 -24.10
CA GLY A 21 -10.85 11.12 -22.94
C GLY A 21 -12.31 11.56 -23.16
N CYS A 22 -12.61 12.25 -24.27
CA CYS A 22 -13.98 12.62 -24.65
C CYS A 22 -14.91 11.40 -24.72
N LYS A 23 -14.43 10.26 -25.23
CA LYS A 23 -15.23 9.02 -25.27
C LYS A 23 -15.56 8.50 -23.88
N VAL A 24 -14.63 8.61 -22.93
CA VAL A 24 -14.88 8.28 -21.52
C VAL A 24 -15.88 9.26 -20.91
N GLU A 25 -15.77 10.56 -21.17
CA GLU A 25 -16.73 11.55 -20.66
C GLU A 25 -18.15 11.35 -21.21
N GLN A 26 -18.28 11.08 -22.52
CA GLN A 26 -19.57 10.69 -23.11
C GLN A 26 -20.12 9.43 -22.46
N MET A 27 -19.28 8.40 -22.29
CA MET A 27 -19.67 7.17 -21.60
C MET A 27 -20.13 7.45 -20.17
N LYS A 28 -19.43 8.33 -19.44
CA LYS A 28 -19.86 8.77 -18.12
C LYS A 28 -21.23 9.39 -18.21
N GLN A 29 -21.46 10.42 -19.04
CA GLN A 29 -22.73 11.16 -19.11
C GLN A 29 -23.93 10.33 -19.58
N LEU A 30 -23.70 9.35 -20.46
CA LEU A 30 -24.77 8.48 -20.98
C LEU A 30 -25.12 7.32 -20.03
N ARG A 31 -24.19 6.90 -19.17
CA ARG A 31 -24.40 5.76 -18.27
C ARG A 31 -25.35 6.10 -17.12
N ARG A 32 -26.44 5.33 -17.01
CA ARG A 32 -27.43 5.44 -15.93
C ARG A 32 -27.32 4.37 -14.83
N GLY A 33 -26.53 3.31 -15.04
CA GLY A 33 -26.36 2.21 -14.08
C GLY A 33 -25.09 2.29 -13.25
N TYR A 34 -25.02 1.48 -12.18
CA TYR A 34 -23.85 1.39 -11.31
C TYR A 34 -22.65 0.76 -12.03
N PRO A 35 -21.44 1.34 -11.97
CA PRO A 35 -20.29 0.95 -12.79
C PRO A 35 -19.51 -0.24 -12.20
N TYR A 36 -20.15 -1.41 -12.11
CA TYR A 36 -19.56 -2.62 -11.52
C TYR A 36 -18.30 -3.12 -12.26
N LEU A 37 -18.27 -3.01 -13.59
CA LEU A 37 -17.18 -3.52 -14.41
C LEU A 37 -15.89 -2.71 -14.22
N GLU A 38 -15.98 -1.38 -14.20
CA GLU A 38 -14.83 -0.52 -13.97
C GLU A 38 -14.32 -0.67 -12.52
N LEU A 39 -15.24 -0.88 -11.57
CA LEU A 39 -14.86 -1.14 -10.19
C LEU A 39 -14.08 -2.46 -10.08
N SER A 40 -14.51 -3.51 -10.78
CA SER A 40 -13.79 -4.79 -10.78
C SER A 40 -12.42 -4.69 -11.44
N PHE A 41 -12.27 -3.91 -12.53
CA PHE A 41 -10.96 -3.64 -13.11
C PHE A 41 -10.03 -2.92 -12.12
N VAL A 42 -10.49 -1.83 -11.50
CA VAL A 42 -9.69 -1.11 -10.50
C VAL A 42 -9.27 -2.05 -9.36
N TRP A 43 -10.20 -2.87 -8.89
CA TRP A 43 -9.97 -3.80 -7.78
C TRP A 43 -8.93 -4.88 -8.14
N ILE A 44 -9.07 -5.54 -9.29
CA ILE A 44 -8.15 -6.61 -9.72
C ILE A 44 -6.73 -6.07 -9.98
N ILE A 45 -6.59 -4.87 -10.56
CA ILE A 45 -5.29 -4.24 -10.84
C ILE A 45 -4.57 -3.86 -9.54
N VAL A 46 -5.31 -3.31 -8.57
CA VAL A 46 -4.72 -2.95 -7.27
C VAL A 46 -4.35 -4.22 -6.48
N LEU A 47 -5.18 -5.27 -6.56
CA LEU A 47 -4.87 -6.55 -5.94
C LEU A 47 -3.55 -7.13 -6.48
N SER A 48 -3.36 -7.18 -7.80
CA SER A 48 -2.12 -7.72 -8.40
C SER A 48 -0.86 -6.96 -7.96
N THR A 49 -0.99 -5.66 -7.67
CA THR A 49 0.09 -4.81 -7.16
C THR A 49 0.45 -5.12 -5.71
N SER A 50 -0.55 -5.45 -4.88
CA SER A 50 -0.38 -5.67 -3.45
C SER A 50 0.23 -7.04 -3.10
N LEU A 51 0.01 -8.05 -3.95
CA LEU A 51 0.43 -9.43 -3.70
C LEU A 51 1.96 -9.60 -3.59
N PRO A 52 2.81 -9.09 -4.53
CA PRO A 52 4.26 -9.24 -4.43
C PRO A 52 4.87 -8.63 -3.15
N ILE A 53 4.27 -7.55 -2.65
CA ILE A 53 4.75 -6.84 -1.46
C ILE A 53 4.46 -7.67 -0.22
N SER A 54 3.22 -8.13 -0.08
CA SER A 54 2.74 -8.81 1.13
C SER A 54 3.14 -10.28 1.19
N SER A 55 3.30 -10.96 0.05
CA SER A 55 3.72 -12.36 0.01
C SER A 55 5.16 -12.58 0.45
N LEU A 56 5.99 -11.53 0.48
CA LEU A 56 7.40 -11.64 0.85
C LEU A 56 7.59 -12.02 2.32
N TYR A 57 6.81 -11.42 3.23
CA TYR A 57 7.06 -11.46 4.67
C TYR A 57 7.21 -12.87 5.24
N PRO A 58 6.34 -13.86 4.92
CA PRO A 58 6.44 -15.19 5.52
C PRO A 58 7.75 -15.91 5.22
N PHE A 59 8.34 -15.72 4.04
CA PHE A 59 9.48 -16.53 3.57
C PHE A 59 10.81 -15.79 3.45
N LEU A 60 10.82 -14.46 3.61
CA LEU A 60 12.03 -13.66 3.43
C LEU A 60 13.20 -14.11 4.33
N TYR A 61 12.92 -14.40 5.60
CA TYR A 61 13.92 -14.89 6.56
C TYR A 61 14.65 -16.14 6.02
N TYR A 62 13.86 -17.15 5.65
CA TYR A 62 14.37 -18.43 5.13
C TYR A 62 15.06 -18.27 3.79
N MET A 63 14.60 -17.35 2.94
CA MET A 63 15.24 -17.07 1.67
C MET A 63 16.65 -16.51 1.84
N ILE A 64 16.86 -15.62 2.81
CA ILE A 64 18.18 -15.09 3.14
C ILE A 64 19.07 -16.16 3.78
N GLU A 65 18.50 -17.00 4.65
CA GLU A 65 19.18 -18.16 5.23
C GLU A 65 19.68 -19.12 4.13
N ASP A 66 18.81 -19.46 3.17
CA ASP A 66 19.12 -20.36 2.06
C ASP A 66 20.15 -19.80 1.07
N PHE A 67 20.26 -18.48 0.95
CA PHE A 67 21.32 -17.86 0.16
C PHE A 67 22.71 -17.98 0.78
N GLY A 68 22.81 -18.28 2.08
CA GLY A 68 24.09 -18.41 2.78
C GLY A 68 24.93 -17.13 2.80
N VAL A 69 24.30 -15.96 2.60
CA VAL A 69 24.99 -14.65 2.59
C VAL A 69 25.28 -14.14 4.01
N ALA A 70 24.47 -14.56 4.98
CA ALA A 70 24.63 -14.21 6.38
C ALA A 70 25.74 -15.06 7.02
N LYS A 71 26.75 -14.41 7.62
CA LYS A 71 27.85 -15.12 8.31
C LYS A 71 27.37 -15.83 9.57
N THR A 72 26.38 -15.25 10.23
CA THR A 72 25.73 -15.79 11.42
C THR A 72 24.22 -15.65 11.28
N GLU A 73 23.45 -16.49 11.97
CA GLU A 73 21.97 -16.39 12.00
C GLU A 73 21.50 -14.98 12.41
N LYS A 74 22.28 -14.29 13.26
CA LYS A 74 21.98 -12.92 13.71
C LYS A 74 22.05 -11.87 12.60
N ASP A 75 22.71 -12.17 11.49
CA ASP A 75 22.86 -11.26 10.35
C ASP A 75 21.72 -11.41 9.32
N ILE A 76 20.87 -12.44 9.46
CA ILE A 76 19.77 -12.71 8.52
C ILE A 76 18.84 -11.48 8.42
N GLY A 77 18.47 -10.90 9.57
CA GLY A 77 17.61 -9.70 9.62
C GLY A 77 18.17 -8.51 8.84
N PHE A 78 19.48 -8.26 8.95
CA PHE A 78 20.17 -7.19 8.24
C PHE A 78 19.98 -7.33 6.72
N TYR A 79 20.30 -8.50 6.16
CA TYR A 79 20.15 -8.76 4.72
C TYR A 79 18.69 -8.79 4.27
N ALA A 80 17.79 -9.36 5.08
CA ALA A 80 16.35 -9.36 4.80
C ALA A 80 15.81 -7.94 4.64
N GLY A 81 16.18 -7.04 5.56
CA GLY A 81 15.78 -5.63 5.50
C GLY A 81 16.18 -4.94 4.20
N PHE A 82 17.36 -5.25 3.63
CA PHE A 82 17.78 -4.70 2.34
C PHE A 82 16.97 -5.24 1.15
N VAL A 83 16.60 -6.53 1.18
CA VAL A 83 15.70 -7.09 0.15
C VAL A 83 14.31 -6.47 0.27
N GLY A 84 13.79 -6.31 1.49
CA GLY A 84 12.51 -5.65 1.76
C GLY A 84 12.49 -4.19 1.30
N CYS A 85 13.56 -3.43 1.54
CA CYS A 85 13.62 -2.01 1.18
C CYS A 85 13.83 -1.77 -0.31
N SER A 86 14.47 -2.70 -1.04
CA SER A 86 14.85 -2.50 -2.45
C SER A 86 13.64 -2.21 -3.36
N PHE A 87 12.49 -2.87 -3.13
CA PHE A 87 11.24 -2.58 -3.83
C PHE A 87 10.77 -1.14 -3.56
N MET A 88 10.70 -0.74 -2.29
CA MET A 88 10.20 0.59 -1.92
C MET A 88 11.16 1.68 -2.39
N PHE A 89 12.47 1.43 -2.37
CA PHE A 89 13.48 2.32 -2.91
C PHE A 89 13.30 2.55 -4.41
N GLY A 90 13.15 1.48 -5.20
CA GLY A 90 12.87 1.59 -6.63
C GLY A 90 11.61 2.42 -6.90
N ARG A 91 10.52 2.14 -6.17
CA ARG A 91 9.27 2.89 -6.28
C ARG A 91 9.44 4.36 -5.92
N ALA A 92 10.18 4.67 -4.86
CA ALA A 92 10.38 6.05 -4.42
C ALA A 92 11.12 6.86 -5.50
N LEU A 93 12.16 6.31 -6.11
CA LEU A 93 12.95 6.97 -7.15
C LEU A 93 12.13 7.27 -8.42
N THR A 94 11.24 6.36 -8.82
CA THR A 94 10.54 6.47 -10.11
C THR A 94 9.10 6.96 -9.99
N SER A 95 8.54 7.08 -8.78
CA SER A 95 7.12 7.42 -8.59
C SER A 95 6.68 8.73 -9.26
N VAL A 96 7.48 9.79 -9.10
CA VAL A 96 7.21 11.10 -9.70
C VAL A 96 7.35 11.03 -11.23
N PHE A 97 8.38 10.34 -11.71
CA PHE A 97 8.62 10.14 -13.14
C PHE A 97 7.42 9.45 -13.79
N TRP A 98 6.95 8.32 -13.24
CA TRP A 98 5.80 7.61 -13.80
C TRP A 98 4.48 8.37 -13.68
N GLY A 99 4.33 9.23 -12.66
CA GLY A 99 3.19 10.16 -12.58
C GLY A 99 3.16 11.12 -13.77
N ILE A 100 4.28 11.80 -14.04
CA ILE A 100 4.41 12.74 -15.17
C ILE A 100 4.22 12.01 -16.51
N VAL A 101 4.81 10.82 -16.67
CA VAL A 101 4.67 10.03 -17.89
C VAL A 101 3.21 9.57 -18.06
N ALA A 102 2.51 9.18 -16.99
CA ALA A 102 1.10 8.81 -17.06
C ALA A 102 0.21 10.01 -17.40
N ASP A 103 0.56 11.22 -16.96
CA ASP A 103 -0.17 12.44 -17.32
C ASP A 103 0.02 12.78 -18.81
N ARG A 104 1.21 12.51 -19.36
CA ARG A 104 1.56 12.85 -20.74
C ARG A 104 1.13 11.82 -21.78
N TYR A 105 1.29 10.54 -21.46
CA TYR A 105 1.06 9.42 -22.39
C TYR A 105 -0.22 8.65 -22.10
N GLY A 106 -0.96 9.02 -21.04
CA GLY A 106 -2.20 8.38 -20.64
C GLY A 106 -2.02 7.32 -19.56
N ARG A 107 -3.13 6.93 -18.93
CA ARG A 107 -3.14 6.02 -17.79
C ARG A 107 -2.96 4.57 -18.22
N LYS A 108 -3.60 4.16 -19.32
CA LYS A 108 -3.66 2.75 -19.75
C LYS A 108 -2.27 2.18 -20.09
N PRO A 109 -1.40 2.85 -20.87
CA PRO A 109 -0.06 2.34 -21.16
C PRO A 109 0.78 2.12 -19.90
N ILE A 110 0.68 3.02 -18.93
CA ILE A 110 1.46 2.93 -17.68
C ILE A 110 0.92 1.84 -16.76
N ILE A 111 -0.41 1.63 -16.74
CA ILE A 111 -1.01 0.50 -16.05
C ILE A 111 -0.54 -0.83 -16.65
N LEU A 112 -0.57 -0.95 -17.99
CA LEU A 112 -0.08 -2.15 -18.70
C LEU A 112 1.40 -2.42 -18.42
N LEU A 113 2.25 -1.39 -18.50
CA LEU A 113 3.67 -1.52 -18.19
C LEU A 113 3.89 -2.00 -16.75
N GLY A 114 3.13 -1.46 -15.79
CA GLY A 114 3.21 -1.86 -14.39
C GLY A 114 2.81 -3.32 -14.19
N THR A 115 1.72 -3.79 -14.79
CA THR A 115 1.28 -5.19 -14.62
C THR A 115 2.22 -6.19 -15.32
N ILE A 116 2.76 -5.82 -16.49
CA ILE A 116 3.82 -6.59 -17.18
C ILE A 116 5.07 -6.68 -16.29
N SER A 117 5.46 -5.56 -15.66
CA SER A 117 6.62 -5.54 -14.77
C SER A 117 6.45 -6.49 -13.58
N ILE A 118 5.23 -6.61 -13.04
CA ILE A 118 4.91 -7.59 -11.99
C ILE A 118 5.09 -9.00 -12.51
N ALA A 119 4.50 -9.32 -13.67
CA ALA A 119 4.61 -10.66 -14.25
C ALA A 119 6.06 -11.10 -14.50
N ILE A 120 6.91 -10.20 -14.99
CA ILE A 120 8.29 -10.51 -15.34
C ILE A 120 9.18 -10.51 -14.09
N PHE A 121 9.28 -9.38 -13.38
CA PHE A 121 10.27 -9.23 -12.32
C PHE A 121 9.92 -10.01 -11.06
N ASN A 122 8.64 -10.26 -10.78
CA ASN A 122 8.26 -11.14 -9.68
C ASN A 122 8.62 -12.61 -9.97
N ALA A 123 8.42 -13.08 -11.21
CA ALA A 123 8.86 -14.41 -11.63
C ALA A 123 10.39 -14.54 -11.55
N LEU A 124 11.13 -13.53 -12.02
CA LEU A 124 12.59 -13.50 -11.91
C LEU A 124 13.08 -13.48 -10.45
N PHE A 125 12.36 -12.80 -9.55
CA PHE A 125 12.66 -12.85 -8.12
C PHE A 125 12.49 -14.26 -7.54
N GLY A 126 11.43 -14.98 -7.93
CA GLY A 126 11.24 -16.39 -7.54
C GLY A 126 12.35 -17.34 -8.01
N LEU A 127 13.01 -16.97 -9.11
CA LEU A 127 14.16 -17.67 -9.70
C LEU A 127 15.51 -17.18 -9.18
N SER A 128 15.54 -16.34 -8.14
CA SER A 128 16.80 -15.81 -7.62
C SER A 128 17.62 -16.88 -6.91
N VAL A 129 18.91 -16.92 -7.23
CA VAL A 129 19.89 -17.88 -6.65
C VAL A 129 20.86 -17.23 -5.68
N ASN A 130 20.92 -15.90 -5.67
CA ASN A 130 21.82 -15.14 -4.82
C ASN A 130 21.16 -13.83 -4.36
N PHE A 131 21.72 -13.28 -3.28
CA PHE A 131 21.25 -12.07 -2.64
C PHE A 131 21.16 -10.85 -3.59
N TRP A 132 22.16 -10.65 -4.45
CA TRP A 132 22.20 -9.50 -5.35
C TRP A 132 21.14 -9.58 -6.47
N MET A 133 20.86 -10.78 -6.97
CA MET A 133 19.79 -11.03 -7.92
C MET A 133 18.42 -10.75 -7.29
N ALA A 134 18.23 -11.15 -6.03
CA ALA A 134 17.02 -10.84 -5.28
C ALA A 134 16.81 -9.32 -5.09
N ILE A 135 17.85 -8.58 -4.72
CA ILE A 135 17.79 -7.11 -4.64
C ILE A 135 17.51 -6.49 -6.00
N GLY A 136 18.25 -6.89 -7.05
CA GLY A 136 18.13 -6.30 -8.37
C GLY A 136 16.73 -6.50 -8.96
N THR A 137 16.19 -7.71 -8.90
CA THR A 137 14.84 -8.01 -9.39
C THR A 137 13.75 -7.26 -8.61
N ARG A 138 13.89 -7.14 -7.28
CA ARG A 138 12.95 -6.36 -6.46
C ARG A 138 13.05 -4.86 -6.68
N PHE A 139 14.25 -4.34 -6.85
CA PHE A 139 14.46 -2.94 -7.22
C PHE A 139 13.83 -2.61 -8.57
N LEU A 140 14.03 -3.46 -9.58
CA LEU A 140 13.42 -3.29 -10.89
C LEU A 140 11.89 -3.41 -10.80
N LEU A 141 11.38 -4.41 -10.09
CA LEU A 141 9.96 -4.56 -9.83
C LEU A 141 9.37 -3.29 -9.21
N GLY A 142 10.00 -2.74 -8.16
CA GLY A 142 9.58 -1.49 -7.55
C GLY A 142 9.67 -0.28 -8.48
N SER A 143 10.74 -0.20 -9.29
CA SER A 143 11.01 0.89 -10.21
C SER A 143 9.99 0.99 -11.34
N PHE A 144 9.46 -0.13 -11.82
CA PHE A 144 8.43 -0.15 -12.88
C PHE A 144 6.99 -0.26 -12.35
N ASN A 145 6.81 -0.53 -11.06
CA ASN A 145 5.50 -0.73 -10.45
C ASN A 145 5.01 0.51 -9.68
N CYS A 146 4.62 1.56 -10.41
CA CYS A 146 4.01 2.77 -9.86
C CYS A 146 2.47 2.76 -9.91
N LEU A 147 1.85 1.57 -9.81
CA LEU A 147 0.43 1.41 -10.10
C LEU A 147 -0.50 2.09 -9.08
N LEU A 148 -0.14 2.16 -7.80
CA LEU A 148 -1.06 2.69 -6.78
C LEU A 148 -1.42 4.18 -6.99
N GLY A 149 -0.47 5.01 -7.42
CA GLY A 149 -0.74 6.42 -7.70
C GLY A 149 -1.59 6.58 -8.96
N THR A 150 -1.17 5.92 -10.04
CA THR A 150 -1.87 5.93 -11.34
C THR A 150 -3.28 5.36 -11.24
N MET A 151 -3.50 4.31 -10.44
CA MET A 151 -4.83 3.73 -10.26
C MET A 151 -5.78 4.62 -9.47
N LYS A 152 -5.28 5.39 -8.50
CA LYS A 152 -6.11 6.40 -7.80
C LYS A 152 -6.52 7.52 -8.75
N ALA A 153 -5.60 8.01 -9.59
CA ALA A 153 -5.90 9.01 -10.61
C ALA A 153 -6.89 8.47 -11.66
N TYR A 154 -6.62 7.26 -12.17
CA TYR A 154 -7.50 6.56 -13.11
C TYR A 154 -8.90 6.34 -12.53
N ALA A 155 -9.00 5.92 -11.26
CA ALA A 155 -10.26 5.80 -10.56
C ALA A 155 -11.01 7.15 -10.50
N SER A 156 -10.36 8.25 -10.13
CA SER A 156 -11.04 9.57 -10.15
C SER A 156 -11.49 9.98 -11.56
N GLU A 157 -10.73 9.60 -12.59
CA GLU A 157 -10.96 9.99 -13.98
C GLU A 157 -11.98 9.10 -14.72
N ILE A 158 -12.25 7.87 -14.28
CA ILE A 158 -13.21 6.98 -14.96
C ILE A 158 -14.62 7.03 -14.36
N PHE A 159 -14.74 7.34 -13.07
CA PHE A 159 -16.02 7.41 -12.40
C PHE A 159 -16.63 8.83 -12.45
N ARG A 160 -17.95 8.92 -12.34
CA ARG A 160 -18.65 10.18 -12.03
C ARG A 160 -18.38 10.56 -10.58
N ASP A 161 -18.54 11.84 -10.25
CA ASP A 161 -18.29 12.37 -8.90
C ASP A 161 -19.07 11.62 -7.81
N GLU A 162 -20.31 11.22 -8.10
CA GLU A 162 -21.16 10.39 -7.22
C GLU A 162 -20.51 9.06 -6.81
N TYR A 163 -19.70 8.45 -7.69
CA TYR A 163 -19.10 7.13 -7.49
C TYR A 163 -17.59 7.18 -7.19
N GLN A 164 -16.96 8.36 -7.17
CA GLN A 164 -15.53 8.50 -6.88
C GLN A 164 -15.16 7.97 -5.48
N ALA A 165 -16.01 8.20 -4.48
CA ALA A 165 -15.80 7.68 -3.13
C ALA A 165 -15.77 6.14 -3.11
N THR A 166 -16.69 5.52 -3.84
CA THR A 166 -16.72 4.06 -4.01
C THR A 166 -15.47 3.56 -4.72
N ALA A 167 -15.02 4.25 -5.77
CA ALA A 167 -13.82 3.86 -6.50
C ALA A 167 -12.56 3.89 -5.61
N MET A 168 -12.41 4.93 -4.79
CA MET A 168 -11.32 5.03 -3.82
C MET A 168 -11.43 3.97 -2.71
N SER A 169 -12.65 3.61 -2.32
CA SER A 169 -12.90 2.48 -1.42
C SER A 169 -12.46 1.16 -2.07
N ALA A 170 -12.77 0.93 -3.35
CA ALA A 170 -12.36 -0.28 -4.08
C ALA A 170 -10.82 -0.44 -4.15
N VAL A 171 -10.08 0.65 -4.34
CA VAL A 171 -8.60 0.64 -4.25
C VAL A 171 -8.16 0.19 -2.85
N SER A 172 -8.80 0.72 -1.81
CA SER A 172 -8.44 0.43 -0.41
C SER A 172 -8.79 -1.01 -0.01
N THR A 173 -9.95 -1.52 -0.44
CA THR A 173 -10.38 -2.90 -0.15
C THR A 173 -9.58 -3.93 -0.92
N ALA A 174 -9.21 -3.66 -2.18
CA ALA A 174 -8.30 -4.52 -2.95
C ALA A 174 -6.95 -4.67 -2.26
N TRP A 175 -6.38 -3.56 -1.76
CA TRP A 175 -5.15 -3.59 -0.97
C TRP A 175 -5.31 -4.41 0.31
N GLY A 176 -6.41 -4.20 1.05
CA GLY A 176 -6.73 -4.96 2.26
C GLY A 176 -6.82 -6.47 2.02
N ILE A 177 -7.46 -6.89 0.92
CA ILE A 177 -7.55 -8.31 0.54
C ILE A 177 -6.19 -8.86 0.09
N GLY A 178 -5.35 -8.02 -0.52
CA GLY A 178 -3.95 -8.34 -0.78
C GLY A 178 -3.17 -8.72 0.48
N LEU A 179 -3.41 -8.03 1.61
CA LEU A 179 -2.80 -8.35 2.91
C LEU A 179 -3.28 -9.69 3.51
N ILE A 180 -4.38 -10.26 2.99
CA ILE A 180 -4.86 -11.59 3.39
C ILE A 180 -4.25 -12.65 2.47
N ILE A 181 -4.44 -12.49 1.17
CA ILE A 181 -4.07 -13.49 0.15
C ILE A 181 -2.55 -13.56 0.01
N GLY A 182 -1.85 -12.43 0.06
CA GLY A 182 -0.40 -12.36 -0.14
C GLY A 182 0.36 -13.22 0.87
N PRO A 183 0.21 -12.99 2.20
CA PRO A 183 0.89 -13.80 3.20
C PRO A 183 0.46 -15.27 3.19
N ALA A 184 -0.80 -15.57 2.84
CA ALA A 184 -1.24 -16.96 2.66
C ALA A 184 -0.49 -17.63 1.51
N LEU A 185 -0.41 -16.99 0.33
CA LEU A 185 0.36 -17.51 -0.81
C LEU A 185 1.85 -17.66 -0.46
N GLY A 186 2.44 -16.63 0.14
CA GLY A 186 3.86 -16.64 0.54
C GLY A 186 4.17 -17.70 1.59
N GLY A 187 3.26 -17.93 2.54
CA GLY A 187 3.43 -18.94 3.57
C GLY A 187 3.28 -20.35 3.02
N PHE A 188 2.10 -20.69 2.49
CA PHE A 188 1.77 -22.06 2.11
C PHE A 188 2.54 -22.56 0.87
N LEU A 189 2.83 -21.70 -0.09
CA LEU A 189 3.50 -22.11 -1.34
C LEU A 189 5.03 -22.06 -1.26
N ALA A 190 5.61 -21.41 -0.25
CA ALA A 190 7.07 -21.43 -0.06
C ALA A 190 7.57 -22.82 0.33
N GLN A 191 8.76 -23.19 -0.13
CA GLN A 191 9.43 -24.48 0.12
C GLN A 191 8.53 -25.70 -0.24
N PRO A 192 7.97 -25.75 -1.47
CA PRO A 192 6.97 -26.75 -1.83
C PRO A 192 7.53 -28.18 -1.87
N ALA A 193 8.81 -28.36 -2.22
CA ALA A 193 9.46 -29.68 -2.23
C ALA A 193 9.67 -30.27 -0.83
N ASP A 194 9.79 -29.41 0.19
CA ASP A 194 9.92 -29.85 1.59
C ASP A 194 8.55 -30.09 2.23
N LYS A 195 7.54 -29.28 1.87
CA LYS A 195 6.19 -29.37 2.45
C LYS A 195 5.27 -30.37 1.77
N TYR A 196 5.35 -30.49 0.46
CA TYR A 196 4.48 -31.34 -0.36
C TYR A 196 5.32 -32.32 -1.21
N PRO A 197 6.13 -33.19 -0.58
CA PRO A 197 7.07 -34.08 -1.30
C PRO A 197 6.37 -35.06 -2.24
N ASN A 198 5.09 -35.38 -2.00
CA ASN A 198 4.29 -36.24 -2.87
C ASN A 198 3.91 -35.57 -4.20
N VAL A 199 3.93 -34.23 -4.26
CA VAL A 199 3.56 -33.44 -5.45
C VAL A 199 4.80 -32.83 -6.10
N PHE A 200 5.77 -32.38 -5.30
CA PHE A 200 6.98 -31.72 -5.76
C PHE A 200 8.22 -32.51 -5.33
N SER A 201 8.92 -33.09 -6.30
CA SER A 201 10.21 -33.73 -6.04
C SER A 201 11.30 -32.70 -5.74
N LYS A 202 12.29 -33.08 -4.92
CA LYS A 202 13.50 -32.27 -4.65
C LYS A 202 14.35 -32.03 -5.89
N ASP A 203 14.27 -32.89 -6.89
CA ASP A 203 14.99 -32.74 -8.17
C ASP A 203 14.26 -31.82 -9.16
N SER A 204 13.05 -31.36 -8.82
CA SER A 204 12.28 -30.45 -9.66
C SER A 204 12.82 -29.02 -9.62
N ILE A 205 12.33 -28.17 -10.54
CA ILE A 205 12.60 -26.73 -10.52
C ILE A 205 12.27 -26.10 -9.15
N PHE A 206 11.27 -26.62 -8.44
CA PHE A 206 10.84 -26.11 -7.15
C PHE A 206 11.67 -26.60 -5.96
N GLY A 207 12.47 -27.65 -6.14
CA GLY A 207 13.52 -28.02 -5.20
C GLY A 207 14.76 -27.14 -5.36
N ARG A 208 15.11 -26.80 -6.61
CA ARG A 208 16.20 -25.84 -6.90
C ARG A 208 15.85 -24.41 -6.50
N PHE A 209 14.64 -23.96 -6.83
CA PHE A 209 14.13 -22.63 -6.52
C PHE A 209 12.98 -22.72 -5.51
N ARG A 210 13.33 -22.78 -4.22
CA ARG A 210 12.38 -23.05 -3.12
C ARG A 210 11.29 -21.99 -2.95
N TYR A 211 11.48 -20.79 -3.50
CA TYR A 211 10.54 -19.66 -3.43
C TYR A 211 9.89 -19.31 -4.78
N ALA A 212 10.12 -20.13 -5.83
CA ALA A 212 9.58 -19.85 -7.16
C ALA A 212 8.07 -20.00 -7.24
N LEU A 213 7.48 -20.98 -6.54
CA LEU A 213 6.04 -21.28 -6.63
C LEU A 213 5.14 -20.08 -6.24
N PRO A 214 5.28 -19.44 -5.07
CA PRO A 214 4.45 -18.27 -4.74
C PRO A 214 4.65 -17.13 -5.75
N CYS A 215 5.88 -16.93 -6.22
CA CYS A 215 6.20 -15.90 -7.19
C CYS A 215 5.58 -16.17 -8.57
N PHE A 216 5.59 -17.42 -9.04
CA PHE A 216 4.96 -17.83 -10.29
C PHE A 216 3.44 -17.74 -10.22
N THR A 217 2.82 -18.11 -9.11
CA THR A 217 1.37 -17.95 -8.93
C THR A 217 0.95 -16.48 -9.04
N ILE A 218 1.67 -15.57 -8.37
CA ILE A 218 1.41 -14.13 -8.44
C ILE A 218 1.69 -13.60 -9.85
N SER A 219 2.73 -14.09 -10.51
CA SER A 219 3.09 -13.66 -11.88
C SER A 219 2.07 -14.12 -12.91
N ALA A 220 1.54 -15.35 -12.79
CA ALA A 220 0.48 -15.87 -13.63
C ALA A 220 -0.82 -15.07 -13.45
N PHE A 221 -1.15 -14.71 -12.20
CA PHE A 221 -2.26 -13.79 -11.94
C PHE A 221 -2.01 -12.42 -12.58
N ALA A 222 -0.82 -11.84 -12.45
CA ALA A 222 -0.49 -10.55 -13.07
C ALA A 222 -0.53 -10.58 -14.61
N LEU A 223 -0.18 -11.70 -15.24
CA LEU A 223 -0.35 -11.89 -16.70
C LEU A 223 -1.84 -11.87 -17.09
N LEU A 224 -2.69 -12.57 -16.34
CA LEU A 224 -4.14 -12.51 -16.56
C LEU A 224 -4.65 -11.08 -16.42
N VAL A 225 -4.24 -10.37 -15.36
CA VAL A 225 -4.60 -8.96 -15.16
C VAL A 225 -4.11 -8.07 -16.31
N THR A 226 -2.91 -8.33 -16.84
CA THR A 226 -2.37 -7.59 -18.00
C THR A 226 -3.26 -7.76 -19.23
N VAL A 227 -3.74 -8.98 -19.51
CA VAL A 227 -4.68 -9.24 -20.61
C VAL A 227 -5.99 -8.49 -20.37
N LEU A 228 -6.50 -8.48 -19.13
CA LEU A 228 -7.71 -7.70 -18.78
C LEU A 228 -7.49 -6.18 -18.94
N CYS A 229 -6.28 -5.68 -18.66
CA CYS A 229 -5.92 -4.27 -18.86
C CYS A 229 -5.91 -3.85 -20.33
N CYS A 230 -5.85 -4.77 -21.29
CA CYS A 230 -6.00 -4.42 -22.70
C CYS A 230 -7.41 -3.86 -23.01
N PHE A 231 -8.41 -4.20 -22.20
CA PHE A 231 -9.81 -3.81 -22.39
C PHE A 231 -10.21 -2.52 -21.67
N ILE A 232 -9.36 -2.00 -20.76
CA ILE A 232 -9.71 -0.76 -20.05
C ILE A 232 -9.69 0.44 -21.01
N PRO A 233 -10.59 1.42 -20.85
CA PRO A 233 -10.56 2.64 -21.64
C PRO A 233 -9.43 3.57 -21.18
N GLU A 234 -8.89 4.35 -22.12
CA GLU A 234 -7.93 5.43 -21.86
C GLU A 234 -8.66 6.71 -21.50
N THR A 235 -8.17 7.44 -20.50
CA THR A 235 -8.78 8.68 -19.96
C THR A 235 -8.11 9.96 -20.48
N LEU A 236 -6.98 9.86 -21.17
CA LEU A 236 -6.25 11.02 -21.69
C LEU A 236 -7.05 11.82 -22.75
N HIS A 237 -7.08 13.15 -22.61
CA HIS A 237 -7.57 14.06 -23.64
C HIS A 237 -6.43 14.49 -24.59
N ASN A 238 -6.59 14.22 -25.89
CA ASN A 238 -5.57 14.48 -26.90
C ASN A 238 -5.78 15.78 -27.70
N HIS A 239 -6.79 16.58 -27.33
CA HIS A 239 -7.06 17.89 -27.93
C HIS A 239 -6.60 19.01 -26.99
N LYS A 240 -6.35 20.20 -27.54
CA LYS A 240 -6.26 21.41 -26.71
C LYS A 240 -7.63 21.65 -26.09
N LEU A 241 -7.71 21.93 -24.80
CA LEU A 241 -8.95 22.37 -24.18
C LEU A 241 -9.28 23.74 -24.77
N ASP A 242 -10.22 23.79 -25.71
CA ASP A 242 -10.79 25.05 -26.16
C ASP A 242 -11.62 25.58 -24.98
N SER A 243 -11.10 26.61 -24.31
CA SER A 243 -11.78 27.36 -23.25
C SER A 243 -12.94 28.18 -23.83
N SER A 244 -13.95 27.51 -24.41
CA SER A 244 -15.07 28.19 -25.04
C SER A 244 -16.31 27.28 -25.05
N SER A 245 -17.15 27.44 -24.03
CA SER A 245 -18.63 27.51 -24.15
C SER A 245 -19.38 27.29 -22.82
N HIS A 246 -18.73 26.74 -21.78
CA HIS A 246 -19.37 26.57 -20.47
C HIS A 246 -18.92 27.58 -19.41
N ASP A 247 -17.74 28.18 -19.62
CA ASP A 247 -17.23 29.24 -18.76
C ASP A 247 -17.93 30.57 -19.00
N ASP A 248 -18.34 30.92 -20.23
CA ASP A 248 -18.91 32.23 -20.53
C ASP A 248 -20.26 32.49 -19.83
N LEU A 249 -21.15 31.49 -19.72
CA LEU A 249 -22.46 31.69 -19.07
C LEU A 249 -22.36 31.74 -17.54
N TYR A 250 -21.37 31.04 -16.97
CA TYR A 250 -21.07 31.09 -15.54
C TYR A 250 -20.22 32.33 -15.19
N GLU A 251 -19.34 32.77 -16.09
CA GLU A 251 -18.59 34.04 -16.02
C GLU A 251 -19.49 35.25 -16.09
N VAL A 252 -20.51 35.26 -16.96
CA VAL A 252 -21.46 36.37 -17.01
C VAL A 252 -22.28 36.46 -15.72
N LEU A 253 -22.61 35.32 -15.09
CA LEU A 253 -23.28 35.27 -13.79
C LEU A 253 -22.36 35.66 -12.61
N GLU A 254 -21.07 35.31 -12.65
CA GLU A 254 -20.08 35.74 -11.65
C GLU A 254 -19.63 37.19 -11.83
N ALA A 255 -19.53 37.69 -13.06
CA ALA A 255 -19.23 39.08 -13.37
C ALA A 255 -20.36 40.02 -12.89
N ALA A 256 -21.60 39.55 -12.90
CA ALA A 256 -22.74 40.24 -12.26
C ALA A 256 -22.70 40.18 -10.72
N SER A 257 -21.95 39.23 -10.14
CA SER A 257 -21.82 38.99 -8.69
C SER A 257 -20.59 39.66 -8.05
N GLY A 258 -19.74 40.34 -8.84
CA GLY A 258 -18.65 41.16 -8.32
C GLY A 258 -17.56 40.41 -7.54
N LYS A 259 -17.39 39.10 -7.76
CA LYS A 259 -16.29 38.32 -7.18
C LYS A 259 -15.19 38.13 -8.23
N ASN A 260 -14.20 39.02 -8.19
CA ASN A 260 -12.93 38.85 -8.88
C ASN A 260 -12.12 37.71 -8.22
N GLU A 261 -12.32 36.47 -8.66
CA GLU A 261 -11.44 35.33 -8.29
C GLU A 261 -10.94 34.52 -9.51
N ARG A 262 -10.84 35.11 -10.70
CA ARG A 262 -10.04 34.52 -11.79
C ARG A 262 -8.60 35.01 -11.73
N ASN A 263 -7.88 34.45 -10.76
CA ASN A 263 -6.43 34.21 -10.69
C ASN A 263 -6.05 33.87 -9.24
N ALA A 264 -6.79 32.97 -8.59
CA ALA A 264 -6.22 32.27 -7.44
C ALA A 264 -5.06 31.44 -7.99
N SER A 265 -3.85 32.00 -7.95
CA SER A 265 -2.61 31.26 -8.12
C SER A 265 -2.80 29.95 -7.37
N GLN A 266 -2.71 28.80 -8.06
CA GLN A 266 -2.66 27.50 -7.39
C GLN A 266 -1.57 27.60 -6.33
N GLY A 267 -1.98 27.89 -5.09
CA GLY A 267 -1.05 28.04 -3.99
C GLY A 267 -0.30 26.72 -3.93
N SER A 268 1.04 26.79 -3.93
CA SER A 268 1.85 25.58 -3.86
C SER A 268 1.29 24.69 -2.74
N LEU A 269 0.81 23.49 -3.07
CA LEU A 269 0.24 22.55 -2.10
C LEU A 269 1.21 22.28 -0.94
N LEU A 270 2.51 22.42 -1.21
CA LEU A 270 3.59 22.31 -0.24
C LEU A 270 3.58 23.42 0.83
N LYS A 271 2.94 24.57 0.55
CA LYS A 271 2.74 25.66 1.51
C LYS A 271 1.46 25.48 2.35
N ASN A 272 0.56 24.56 1.97
CA ASN A 272 -0.62 24.25 2.76
C ASN A 272 -0.21 23.44 4.00
N TRP A 273 0.00 24.14 5.13
CA TRP A 273 0.46 23.52 6.36
C TRP A 273 -0.49 22.44 6.94
N PRO A 274 -1.83 22.63 6.95
CA PRO A 274 -2.76 21.54 7.30
C PRO A 274 -2.55 20.26 6.49
N LEU A 275 -2.32 20.38 5.19
CA LEU A 275 -2.00 19.23 4.34
C LEU A 275 -0.64 18.63 4.70
N MET A 276 0.41 19.45 4.74
CA MET A 276 1.77 18.98 4.95
C MET A 276 2.00 18.37 6.33
N SER A 277 1.45 18.96 7.39
CA SER A 277 1.49 18.39 8.74
C SER A 277 0.83 17.02 8.77
N SER A 278 -0.34 16.84 8.12
CA SER A 278 -1.01 15.55 8.01
C SER A 278 -0.23 14.53 7.15
N ILE A 279 0.50 14.97 6.13
CA ILE A 279 1.39 14.11 5.33
C ILE A 279 2.58 13.63 6.16
N ILE A 280 3.19 14.50 6.98
CA ILE A 280 4.35 14.13 7.81
C ILE A 280 3.95 13.06 8.84
N VAL A 281 2.85 13.27 9.58
CA VAL A 281 2.36 12.27 10.55
C VAL A 281 2.04 10.96 9.84
N TYR A 282 1.41 11.03 8.67
CA TYR A 282 1.08 9.87 7.85
C TYR A 282 2.32 9.07 7.45
N CYS A 283 3.40 9.76 7.05
CA CYS A 283 4.66 9.13 6.69
C CYS A 283 5.32 8.43 7.89
N VAL A 284 5.30 9.06 9.07
CA VAL A 284 5.83 8.45 10.31
C VAL A 284 5.06 7.19 10.70
N LEU A 285 3.73 7.20 10.61
CA LEU A 285 2.92 6.00 10.90
C LEU A 285 3.08 4.93 9.81
N CYS A 286 3.23 5.31 8.55
CA CYS A 286 3.53 4.35 7.47
C CYS A 286 4.93 3.72 7.59
N LEU A 287 5.91 4.47 8.13
CA LEU A 287 7.22 3.94 8.50
C LEU A 287 7.08 2.88 9.59
N HIS A 288 6.35 3.19 10.66
CA HIS A 288 6.05 2.24 11.73
C HIS A 288 5.35 0.97 11.21
N ASP A 289 4.28 1.11 10.45
CA ASP A 289 3.50 0.01 9.87
C ASP A 289 4.37 -0.97 9.06
N THR A 290 5.27 -0.41 8.25
CA THR A 290 6.17 -1.20 7.41
C THR A 290 7.28 -1.85 8.24
N ALA A 291 7.86 -1.10 9.19
CA ALA A 291 8.88 -1.63 10.10
C ALA A 291 8.31 -2.74 11.01
N TYR A 292 7.09 -2.57 11.51
CA TYR A 292 6.38 -3.57 12.30
C TYR A 292 6.15 -4.85 11.50
N SER A 293 5.66 -4.75 10.27
CA SER A 293 5.42 -5.93 9.42
C SER A 293 6.71 -6.72 9.16
N GLU A 294 7.81 -6.02 8.88
CA GLU A 294 9.13 -6.61 8.67
C GLU A 294 9.66 -7.27 9.96
N ILE A 295 9.67 -6.52 11.07
CA ILE A 295 10.13 -7.01 12.38
C ILE A 295 9.31 -8.21 12.83
N PHE A 296 7.99 -8.14 12.71
CA PHE A 296 7.10 -9.22 13.15
C PHE A 296 7.45 -10.52 12.43
N ALA A 297 7.62 -10.47 11.11
CA ALA A 297 7.96 -11.65 10.31
C ALA A 297 9.35 -12.20 10.65
N LEU A 298 10.36 -11.33 10.77
CA LEU A 298 11.72 -11.74 11.15
C LEU A 298 11.77 -12.32 12.56
N TRP A 299 11.12 -11.68 13.51
CA TRP A 299 11.06 -12.12 14.91
C TRP A 299 10.29 -13.44 15.07
N ALA A 300 9.17 -13.62 14.35
CA ALA A 300 8.42 -14.86 14.40
C ALA A 300 9.24 -16.03 13.84
N ASN A 301 9.93 -15.84 12.72
CA ASN A 301 10.78 -16.87 12.10
C ASN A 301 12.06 -17.16 12.90
N SER A 302 12.60 -16.16 13.62
CA SER A 302 13.87 -16.29 14.34
C SER A 302 13.86 -17.40 15.41
N PRO A 303 14.99 -18.12 15.61
CA PRO A 303 15.16 -19.11 16.66
C PRO A 303 14.77 -18.65 18.07
N ARG A 304 14.16 -19.55 18.86
CA ARG A 304 13.83 -19.29 20.28
C ARG A 304 15.03 -18.87 21.13
N LYS A 305 16.25 -19.32 20.80
CA LYS A 305 17.51 -18.91 21.48
C LYS A 305 17.78 -17.39 21.37
N PHE A 306 17.17 -16.70 20.43
CA PHE A 306 17.26 -15.25 20.27
C PHE A 306 15.99 -14.50 20.70
N GLY A 307 15.04 -15.20 21.33
CA GLY A 307 13.76 -14.62 21.77
C GLY A 307 12.69 -14.54 20.67
N GLY A 308 12.92 -15.19 19.51
CA GLY A 308 11.93 -15.41 18.47
C GLY A 308 11.02 -16.61 18.73
N LEU A 309 10.20 -17.00 17.75
CA LEU A 309 9.21 -18.07 17.92
C LEU A 309 9.58 -19.40 17.23
N SER A 310 10.57 -19.38 16.33
CA SER A 310 10.89 -20.50 15.42
C SER A 310 9.71 -20.94 14.56
N TYR A 311 8.87 -19.98 14.14
CA TYR A 311 7.72 -20.25 13.29
C TYR A 311 8.15 -20.56 11.88
N SER A 312 7.47 -21.52 11.25
CA SER A 312 7.66 -21.81 9.84
C SER A 312 7.01 -20.72 8.96
N THR A 313 7.33 -20.75 7.67
CA THR A 313 6.67 -19.91 6.66
C THR A 313 5.13 -20.06 6.68
N ASN A 314 4.60 -21.25 6.98
CA ASN A 314 3.16 -21.49 7.10
C ASN A 314 2.56 -20.77 8.31
N ASP A 315 3.25 -20.81 9.45
CA ASP A 315 2.74 -20.24 10.70
C ASP A 315 2.68 -18.71 10.59
N VAL A 316 3.74 -18.09 10.08
CA VAL A 316 3.75 -16.64 9.82
C VAL A 316 2.72 -16.24 8.78
N GLY A 317 2.61 -16.99 7.68
CA GLY A 317 1.58 -16.77 6.66
C GLY A 317 0.16 -16.85 7.23
N THR A 318 -0.08 -17.79 8.14
CA THR A 318 -1.38 -17.97 8.83
C THR A 318 -1.69 -16.79 9.73
N VAL A 319 -0.75 -16.37 10.59
CA VAL A 319 -0.98 -15.24 11.51
C VAL A 319 -1.24 -13.94 10.74
N LEU A 320 -0.47 -13.68 9.68
CA LEU A 320 -0.65 -12.50 8.85
C LEU A 320 -1.97 -12.53 8.07
N ALA A 321 -2.38 -13.69 7.54
CA ALA A 321 -3.66 -13.83 6.85
C ALA A 321 -4.86 -13.63 7.79
N ILE A 322 -4.82 -14.21 9.00
CA ILE A 322 -5.83 -14.00 10.05
C ILE A 322 -5.88 -12.51 10.44
N SER A 323 -4.71 -11.88 10.60
CA SER A 323 -4.60 -10.45 10.91
C SER A 323 -5.21 -9.58 9.81
N GLY A 324 -4.96 -9.91 8.54
CA GLY A 324 -5.56 -9.24 7.40
C GLY A 324 -7.09 -9.38 7.37
N LEU A 325 -7.63 -10.55 7.71
CA LEU A 325 -9.07 -10.78 7.78
C LEU A 325 -9.73 -9.98 8.91
N GLY A 326 -9.10 -9.95 10.08
CA GLY A 326 -9.54 -9.13 11.21
C GLY A 326 -9.50 -7.64 10.87
N LEU A 327 -8.43 -7.18 10.23
CA LEU A 327 -8.30 -5.82 9.71
C LEU A 327 -9.41 -5.47 8.73
N PHE A 328 -9.63 -6.30 7.71
CA PHE A 328 -10.66 -6.06 6.70
C PHE A 328 -12.05 -5.96 7.34
N SER A 329 -12.38 -6.88 8.24
CA SER A 329 -13.65 -6.88 8.97
C SER A 329 -13.83 -5.60 9.79
N PHE A 330 -12.79 -5.18 10.52
CA PHE A 330 -12.83 -3.94 11.30
C PHE A 330 -13.02 -2.70 10.41
N GLN A 331 -12.31 -2.61 9.28
CA GLN A 331 -12.39 -1.47 8.37
C GLN A 331 -13.77 -1.32 7.73
N VAL A 332 -14.43 -2.43 7.41
CA VAL A 332 -15.76 -2.40 6.79
C VAL A 332 -16.85 -2.08 7.81
N PHE A 333 -16.84 -2.71 8.99
CA PHE A 333 -17.96 -2.65 9.92
C PHE A 333 -17.79 -1.64 11.06
N VAL A 334 -16.58 -1.50 11.61
CA VAL A 334 -16.35 -0.78 12.87
C VAL A 334 -15.75 0.61 12.64
N TYR A 335 -14.79 0.73 11.73
CA TYR A 335 -14.10 1.99 11.47
C TYR A 335 -15.03 3.16 11.09
N PRO A 336 -16.05 2.99 10.21
CA PRO A 336 -16.96 4.10 9.86
C PRO A 336 -17.74 4.63 11.06
N PHE A 337 -18.07 3.76 12.02
CA PHE A 337 -18.72 4.16 13.27
C PHE A 337 -17.75 4.92 14.18
N ALA A 338 -16.53 4.40 14.34
CA ALA A 338 -15.48 5.04 15.14
C ALA A 338 -15.11 6.44 14.60
N GLU A 339 -14.98 6.60 13.27
CA GLU A 339 -14.67 7.88 12.63
C GLU A 339 -15.79 8.91 12.83
N LYS A 340 -17.07 8.49 12.73
CA LYS A 340 -18.21 9.37 13.00
C LYS A 340 -18.29 9.82 14.47
N LEU A 341 -17.97 8.93 15.40
CA LEU A 341 -18.09 9.20 16.84
C LEU A 341 -16.94 10.06 17.37
N LEU A 342 -15.70 9.72 17.02
CA LEU A 342 -14.49 10.31 17.61
C LEU A 342 -13.79 11.29 16.66
N GLY A 343 -14.02 11.18 15.35
CA GLY A 343 -13.27 11.91 14.34
C GLY A 343 -11.86 11.36 14.11
N PRO A 344 -11.22 11.70 12.98
CA PRO A 344 -9.97 11.08 12.53
C PRO A 344 -8.77 11.33 13.47
N VAL A 345 -8.70 12.50 14.11
CA VAL A 345 -7.57 12.86 15.00
C VAL A 345 -7.59 12.04 16.28
N LEU A 346 -8.75 11.92 16.95
CA LEU A 346 -8.86 11.15 18.19
C LEU A 346 -8.69 9.65 17.92
N VAL A 347 -9.24 9.12 16.82
CA VAL A 347 -9.00 7.73 16.40
C VAL A 347 -7.51 7.45 16.27
N THR A 348 -6.76 8.33 15.60
CA THR A 348 -5.30 8.22 15.45
C THR A 348 -4.58 8.20 16.80
N ARG A 349 -4.98 9.07 17.74
CA ARG A 349 -4.38 9.15 19.09
C ARG A 349 -4.65 7.89 19.92
N PHE A 350 -5.90 7.44 19.98
CA PHE A 350 -6.27 6.22 20.69
C PHE A 350 -5.60 5.00 20.08
N ALA A 351 -5.56 4.92 18.75
CA ALA A 351 -4.87 3.84 18.05
C ALA A 351 -3.40 3.75 18.42
N GLY A 352 -2.66 4.87 18.38
CA GLY A 352 -1.26 4.89 18.77
C GLY A 352 -1.04 4.59 20.26
N ALA A 353 -1.87 5.15 21.16
CA ALA A 353 -1.75 4.91 22.59
C ALA A 353 -1.99 3.44 22.97
N LEU A 354 -2.97 2.77 22.35
CA LEU A 354 -3.29 1.36 22.59
C LEU A 354 -2.27 0.42 21.94
N MET A 355 -1.65 0.83 20.83
CA MET A 355 -0.65 0.00 20.14
C MET A 355 0.61 -0.21 20.99
N ILE A 356 1.00 0.77 21.80
CA ILE A 356 2.20 0.72 22.64
C ILE A 356 2.22 -0.46 23.63
N PRO A 357 1.24 -0.61 24.54
CA PRO A 357 1.24 -1.73 25.49
C PRO A 357 1.13 -3.08 24.79
N ILE A 358 0.43 -3.16 23.66
CA ILE A 358 0.30 -4.41 22.89
C ILE A 358 1.65 -4.78 22.28
N GLN A 359 2.37 -3.83 21.67
CA GLN A 359 3.71 -4.09 21.13
C GLN A 359 4.73 -4.45 22.21
N MET A 360 4.63 -3.86 23.41
CA MET A 360 5.46 -4.28 24.55
C MET A 360 5.14 -5.70 25.04
N SER A 361 3.96 -6.24 24.74
CA SER A 361 3.57 -7.58 25.18
C SER A 361 4.23 -8.73 24.38
N TYR A 362 4.75 -8.48 23.17
CA TYR A 362 5.28 -9.53 22.28
C TYR A 362 6.41 -10.37 22.90
N PRO A 363 7.42 -9.80 23.57
CA PRO A 363 8.45 -10.59 24.25
C PRO A 363 7.88 -11.49 25.35
N PHE A 364 6.79 -11.07 26.01
CA PHE A 364 6.11 -11.88 27.02
C PHE A 364 5.28 -12.99 26.38
N ILE A 365 4.61 -12.71 25.25
CA ILE A 365 3.93 -13.73 24.45
C ILE A 365 4.93 -14.80 23.97
N ALA A 366 6.17 -14.41 23.64
CA ALA A 366 7.24 -15.33 23.24
C ALA A 366 7.57 -16.40 24.28
N ASN A 367 7.41 -16.08 25.57
CA ASN A 367 7.68 -16.98 26.69
C ASN A 367 6.56 -18.00 26.93
N LEU A 368 5.39 -17.79 26.30
CA LEU A 368 4.30 -18.76 26.33
C LEU A 368 4.59 -19.93 25.38
N SER A 369 3.83 -21.01 25.53
CA SER A 369 3.91 -22.17 24.65
C SER A 369 2.53 -22.71 24.31
N GLY A 370 2.45 -23.48 23.21
CA GLY A 370 1.23 -24.13 22.77
C GLY A 370 0.11 -23.17 22.34
N LEU A 371 -1.13 -23.54 22.67
CA LEU A 371 -2.34 -22.83 22.22
C LEU A 371 -2.41 -21.38 22.73
N GLY A 372 -2.00 -21.15 23.98
CA GLY A 372 -2.01 -19.80 24.58
C GLY A 372 -1.13 -18.81 23.81
N GLN A 373 0.07 -19.24 23.40
CA GLN A 373 0.98 -18.44 22.59
C GLN A 373 0.34 -18.06 21.25
N SER A 374 -0.21 -19.04 20.53
CA SER A 374 -0.83 -18.82 19.22
C SER A 374 -2.05 -17.88 19.30
N LEU A 375 -2.93 -18.09 20.29
CA LEU A 375 -4.12 -17.25 20.46
C LEU A 375 -3.75 -15.80 20.78
N MET A 376 -2.88 -15.59 21.78
CA MET A 376 -2.46 -14.24 22.17
C MET A 376 -1.71 -13.52 21.04
N LEU A 377 -0.86 -14.24 20.30
CA LEU A 377 -0.14 -13.69 19.16
C LEU A 377 -1.08 -13.24 18.04
N ASN A 378 -2.05 -14.07 17.68
CA ASN A 378 -3.05 -13.73 16.66
C ASN A 378 -3.90 -12.53 17.11
N CYS A 379 -4.36 -12.51 18.36
CA CYS A 379 -5.11 -11.36 18.90
C CYS A 379 -4.25 -10.07 18.88
N ALA A 380 -3.02 -10.13 19.38
CA ALA A 380 -2.11 -8.99 19.38
C ALA A 380 -1.85 -8.48 17.96
N SER A 381 -1.57 -9.39 17.02
CA SER A 381 -1.31 -9.04 15.62
C SER A 381 -2.54 -8.43 14.94
N ILE A 382 -3.75 -8.96 15.14
CA ILE A 382 -4.99 -8.36 14.64
C ILE A 382 -5.12 -6.93 15.18
N ILE A 383 -4.98 -6.74 16.49
CA ILE A 383 -5.21 -5.44 17.11
C ILE A 383 -4.17 -4.42 16.61
N VAL A 384 -2.88 -4.76 16.57
CA VAL A 384 -1.83 -3.85 16.07
C VAL A 384 -2.09 -3.44 14.62
N ASN A 385 -2.43 -4.40 13.74
CA ASN A 385 -2.75 -4.10 12.34
C ASN A 385 -3.99 -3.20 12.22
N VAL A 386 -5.05 -3.50 12.98
CA VAL A 386 -6.28 -2.69 13.02
C VAL A 386 -6.00 -1.26 13.46
N LEU A 387 -5.25 -1.07 14.55
CA LEU A 387 -4.93 0.26 15.08
C LEU A 387 -4.02 1.03 14.13
N SER A 388 -2.96 0.40 13.61
CA SER A 388 -2.04 0.99 12.62
C SER A 388 -2.79 1.53 11.40
N VAL A 389 -3.57 0.66 10.74
CA VAL A 389 -4.29 1.05 9.51
C VAL A 389 -5.39 2.06 9.81
N SER A 390 -6.09 1.98 10.94
CA SER A 390 -7.09 2.99 11.32
C SER A 390 -6.47 4.38 11.49
N ALA A 391 -5.28 4.46 12.08
CA ALA A 391 -4.53 5.71 12.22
C ALA A 391 -4.11 6.28 10.85
N ILE A 392 -3.60 5.41 9.97
CA ILE A 392 -3.22 5.76 8.59
C ILE A 392 -4.45 6.26 7.79
N THR A 393 -5.58 5.56 7.86
CA THR A 393 -6.83 5.95 7.19
C THR A 393 -7.36 7.30 7.72
N GLY A 394 -7.30 7.53 9.03
CA GLY A 394 -7.70 8.81 9.64
C GLY A 394 -6.91 10.00 9.08
N LEU A 395 -5.60 9.84 8.90
CA LEU A 395 -4.73 10.87 8.33
C LEU A 395 -4.97 11.09 6.83
N LEU A 396 -5.27 10.03 6.06
CA LEU A 396 -5.68 10.18 4.65
C LEU A 396 -6.99 10.98 4.52
N ILE A 397 -7.94 10.77 5.43
CA ILE A 397 -9.18 11.57 5.47
C ILE A 397 -8.86 13.04 5.77
N LEU A 398 -7.94 13.33 6.69
CA LEU A 398 -7.52 14.71 6.99
C LEU A 398 -6.84 15.38 5.79
N GLN A 399 -5.97 14.67 5.08
CA GLN A 399 -5.32 15.17 3.86
C GLN A 399 -6.35 15.56 2.81
N ASN A 400 -7.33 14.69 2.54
CA ASN A 400 -8.40 14.96 1.58
C ASN A 400 -9.36 16.08 2.02
N LYS A 401 -9.53 16.29 3.33
CA LYS A 401 -10.31 17.41 3.89
C LYS A 401 -9.53 18.75 3.87
N ALA A 402 -8.20 18.72 3.78
CA ALA A 402 -7.35 19.91 3.78
C ALA A 402 -7.21 20.57 2.40
N VAL A 403 -7.74 19.95 1.34
CA VAL A 403 -7.69 20.45 -0.04
C VAL A 403 -9.04 20.32 -0.73
N GLU A 404 -9.27 21.17 -1.73
CA GLU A 404 -10.43 21.09 -2.59
C GLU A 404 -10.43 19.81 -3.45
N GLN A 405 -11.61 19.39 -3.89
CA GLN A 405 -11.80 18.16 -4.69
C GLN A 405 -10.88 18.13 -5.92
N SER A 406 -10.72 19.27 -6.61
CA SER A 406 -9.87 19.44 -7.79
C SER A 406 -8.38 19.17 -7.51
N GLN A 407 -7.93 19.38 -6.28
CA GLN A 407 -6.53 19.26 -5.87
C GLN A 407 -6.21 17.95 -5.14
N ARG A 408 -7.21 17.12 -4.83
CA ARG A 408 -7.03 15.85 -4.09
C ARG A 408 -6.10 14.87 -4.80
N GLY A 409 -6.13 14.81 -6.13
CA GLY A 409 -5.23 13.95 -6.91
C GLY A 409 -3.76 14.30 -6.67
N ALA A 410 -3.42 15.58 -6.83
CA ALA A 410 -2.06 16.09 -6.60
C ALA A 410 -1.61 15.95 -5.13
N ALA A 411 -2.49 16.27 -4.17
CA ALA A 411 -2.22 16.11 -2.75
C ALA A 411 -1.93 14.66 -2.36
N ASN A 412 -2.75 13.71 -2.85
CA ASN A 412 -2.50 12.28 -2.67
C ASN A 412 -1.22 11.82 -3.38
N GLY A 413 -0.89 12.38 -4.54
CA GLY A 413 0.39 12.12 -5.23
C GLY A 413 1.60 12.48 -4.36
N ILE A 414 1.61 13.70 -3.81
CA ILE A 414 2.67 14.16 -2.88
C ILE A 414 2.75 13.25 -1.66
N ALA A 415 1.60 12.92 -1.04
CA ALA A 415 1.54 12.05 0.12
C ALA A 415 2.10 10.64 -0.19
N MET A 416 1.80 10.08 -1.36
CA MET A 416 2.27 8.76 -1.77
C MET A 416 3.78 8.73 -2.05
N THR A 417 4.34 9.77 -2.66
CA THR A 417 5.79 9.90 -2.86
C THR A 417 6.51 10.04 -1.51
N ALA A 418 6.06 10.95 -0.65
CA ALA A 418 6.63 11.13 0.69
C ALA A 418 6.55 9.84 1.52
N MET A 419 5.40 9.16 1.50
CA MET A 419 5.22 7.88 2.18
C MET A 419 6.14 6.79 1.64
N SER A 420 6.36 6.75 0.32
CA SER A 420 7.28 5.77 -0.27
C SER A 420 8.71 5.94 0.22
N LEU A 421 9.19 7.19 0.34
CA LEU A 421 10.52 7.49 0.89
C LEU A 421 10.66 7.00 2.34
N PHE A 422 9.63 7.22 3.17
CA PHE A 422 9.62 6.72 4.55
C PHE A 422 9.53 5.20 4.60
N LYS A 423 8.68 4.58 3.78
CA LYS A 423 8.57 3.12 3.67
C LYS A 423 9.84 2.46 3.12
N THR A 424 10.71 3.17 2.41
CA THR A 424 12.05 2.67 2.06
C THR A 424 12.92 2.48 3.29
N VAL A 425 12.91 3.42 4.23
CA VAL A 425 13.74 3.34 5.44
C VAL A 425 13.26 2.23 6.38
N GLY A 426 11.94 1.93 6.37
CA GLY A 426 11.29 0.95 7.23
C GLY A 426 11.98 -0.42 7.28
N PRO A 427 11.98 -1.21 6.19
CA PRO A 427 12.54 -2.57 6.20
C PRO A 427 14.04 -2.60 6.50
N ALA A 428 14.83 -1.68 5.93
CA ALA A 428 16.27 -1.63 6.18
C ALA A 428 16.57 -1.31 7.65
N GLY A 429 15.91 -0.29 8.20
CA GLY A 429 16.03 0.07 9.61
C GLY A 429 15.55 -1.04 10.54
N ALA A 430 14.42 -1.67 10.22
CA ALA A 430 13.86 -2.82 10.92
C ALA A 430 14.83 -4.02 10.96
N GLY A 431 15.40 -4.39 9.80
CA GLY A 431 16.37 -5.48 9.70
C GLY A 431 17.66 -5.23 10.46
N ILE A 432 18.22 -4.01 10.34
CA ILE A 432 19.42 -3.60 11.10
C ILE A 432 19.14 -3.63 12.61
N LEU A 433 18.02 -3.05 13.04
CA LEU A 433 17.60 -3.01 14.43
C LEU A 433 17.39 -4.43 14.99
N PHE A 434 16.74 -5.30 14.22
CA PHE A 434 16.48 -6.68 14.59
C PHE A 434 17.81 -7.44 14.78
N SER A 435 18.70 -7.41 13.79
CA SER A 435 20.03 -8.04 13.88
C SER A 435 20.88 -7.49 15.04
N TRP A 436 20.84 -6.18 15.27
CA TRP A 436 21.51 -5.58 16.41
C TRP A 436 20.93 -6.07 17.74
N SER A 437 19.60 -6.23 17.82
CA SER A 437 18.90 -6.70 19.01
C SER A 437 19.32 -8.12 19.41
N GLU A 438 19.49 -9.03 18.46
CA GLU A 438 19.90 -10.42 18.72
C GLU A 438 21.36 -10.53 19.20
N ARG A 439 22.19 -9.51 18.95
CA ARG A 439 23.56 -9.43 19.47
C ARG A 439 23.61 -8.99 20.94
N ARG A 440 22.57 -8.32 21.46
CA ARG A 440 22.51 -7.73 22.82
C ARG A 440 21.49 -8.40 23.74
N LEU A 441 21.28 -9.71 23.61
CA LEU A 441 20.28 -10.44 24.40
C LEU A 441 20.49 -10.31 25.92
N ASN A 442 21.74 -10.34 26.38
CA ASN A 442 22.10 -10.31 27.80
C ASN A 442 22.35 -8.90 28.35
N ALA A 443 21.88 -7.85 27.68
CA ALA A 443 22.07 -6.48 28.15
C ALA A 443 21.27 -6.23 29.44
N ALA A 444 21.90 -5.61 30.44
CA ALA A 444 21.28 -5.33 31.75
C ALA A 444 20.10 -4.34 31.66
N PHE A 445 20.09 -3.45 30.66
CA PHE A 445 19.02 -2.50 30.40
C PHE A 445 18.41 -2.73 29.02
N LEU A 446 17.10 -3.00 28.98
CA LEU A 446 16.33 -3.36 27.78
C LEU A 446 16.96 -4.51 26.98
N PRO A 447 16.79 -5.78 27.40
CA PRO A 447 17.29 -6.92 26.64
C PRO A 447 16.89 -6.86 25.16
N GLY A 448 17.70 -7.47 24.29
CA GLY A 448 17.50 -7.46 22.84
C GLY A 448 16.06 -7.75 22.40
N SER A 449 15.42 -8.74 23.00
CA SER A 449 14.02 -9.12 22.76
C SER A 449 13.03 -7.96 22.96
N HIS A 450 13.27 -7.07 23.92
CA HIS A 450 12.42 -5.90 24.19
C HIS A 450 12.83 -4.67 23.37
N MET A 451 14.10 -4.57 22.99
CA MET A 451 14.65 -3.38 22.32
C MET A 451 13.98 -3.11 20.97
N VAL A 452 13.67 -4.15 20.20
CA VAL A 452 13.04 -4.00 18.87
C VAL A 452 11.66 -3.36 19.00
N PHE A 453 10.81 -3.89 19.88
CA PHE A 453 9.48 -3.35 20.12
C PHE A 453 9.52 -1.99 20.83
N PHE A 454 10.54 -1.74 21.66
CA PHE A 454 10.76 -0.43 22.26
C PHE A 454 11.01 0.65 21.20
N VAL A 455 11.89 0.40 20.23
CA VAL A 455 12.16 1.38 19.17
C VAL A 455 10.94 1.57 18.27
N LEU A 456 10.19 0.50 17.95
CA LEU A 456 8.90 0.64 17.26
C LEU A 456 7.95 1.57 18.03
N ASN A 457 7.85 1.38 19.35
CA ASN A 457 7.02 2.22 20.21
C ASN A 457 7.49 3.67 20.27
N VAL A 458 8.80 3.95 20.20
CA VAL A 458 9.31 5.33 20.08
C VAL A 458 8.77 5.99 18.80
N ILE A 459 8.75 5.28 17.67
CA ILE A 459 8.18 5.80 16.42
C ILE A 459 6.69 6.11 16.58
N VAL A 460 5.93 5.23 17.27
CA VAL A 460 4.51 5.46 17.57
C VAL A 460 4.32 6.69 18.45
N VAL A 461 5.12 6.83 19.52
CA VAL A 461 5.07 7.98 20.42
C VAL A 461 5.32 9.26 19.64
N VAL A 462 6.36 9.31 18.81
CA VAL A 462 6.63 10.45 17.93
C VAL A 462 5.41 10.73 17.03
N GLY A 463 4.88 9.72 16.35
CA GLY A 463 3.69 9.86 15.51
C GLY A 463 2.48 10.43 16.27
N VAL A 464 2.20 9.93 17.47
CA VAL A 464 1.11 10.39 18.33
C VAL A 464 1.36 11.81 18.84
N THR A 465 2.58 12.13 19.30
CA THR A 465 2.94 13.48 19.76
C THR A 465 2.76 14.51 18.65
N LEU A 466 3.13 14.17 17.41
CA LEU A 466 2.91 15.04 16.25
C LEU A 466 1.43 15.28 15.95
N THR A 467 0.49 14.46 16.44
CA THR A 467 -0.95 14.73 16.28
C THR A 467 -1.46 15.87 17.17
N PHE A 468 -0.68 16.34 18.14
CA PHE A 468 -1.07 17.43 19.03
C PHE A 468 -0.72 18.80 18.43
N LYS A 469 -1.45 19.83 18.88
CA LYS A 469 -1.12 21.22 18.55
C LYS A 469 0.21 21.60 19.21
N PRO A 470 1.05 22.43 18.58
CA PRO A 470 0.78 23.21 17.36
C PRO A 470 1.06 22.48 16.03
N PHE A 471 1.55 21.24 16.05
CA PHE A 471 2.04 20.58 14.83
C PHE A 471 0.91 20.22 13.85
N LEU A 472 0.01 19.31 14.25
CA LEU A 472 -1.11 18.91 13.40
C LEU A 472 -2.22 19.97 13.46
N THR A 473 -2.35 20.71 12.37
CA THR A 473 -3.43 21.69 12.19
C THR A 473 -4.50 21.12 11.29
N THR A 474 -5.74 21.05 11.78
CA THR A 474 -6.90 20.73 10.95
C THR A 474 -7.38 22.00 10.25
N ALA A 475 -7.73 21.91 8.96
CA ALA A 475 -8.41 22.99 8.26
C ALA A 475 -9.66 23.39 9.07
N ARG A 476 -9.82 24.68 9.36
CA ARG A 476 -11.08 25.18 9.95
C ARG A 476 -12.17 24.97 8.90
N ARG A 477 -13.27 24.33 9.31
CA ARG A 477 -14.49 24.26 8.50
C ARG A 477 -15.01 25.64 8.19
#